data_AF-A0A067PGB1-F1
#
_entry.id   AF-A0A067PGB1-F1
#
_cell.length_a   1.000
_cell.length_b   1.000
_cell.length_c   1.000
_cell.angle_alpha   90.00
_cell.angle_beta   90.00
_cell.angle_gamma   90.00
#
_symmetry.space_group_name_H-M   'P 1'
#
loop_
_entity.id
_entity.type
_entity.pdbx_description
1 polymer ?
#
loop_
_entity_poly.entity_id
_entity_poly.type
_entity_poly.pdbx_seq_one_letter_code
_entity_poly.pdbx_strand_id
1 'polypeptide(L)' 'DDDLNEGELMMITGCYYVETSSRNQESQLSWWPKHNIWKDGPFDAGYWTPAAESWFQHRLHEI' A
#
# COMPACT_ATOMS: atom_id res chain seq x y z
N ASP A 1 25.12 1.40 -0.85
CA ASP A 1 23.92 0.81 -0.26
C ASP A 1 22.95 1.97 -0.10
N ASP A 2 22.12 2.18 -1.11
CA ASP A 2 21.12 3.26 -1.12
C ASP A 2 19.80 2.62 -0.71
N ASP A 3 19.63 2.42 0.59
CA ASP A 3 18.36 1.94 1.13
C ASP A 3 17.29 3.03 0.99
N LEU A 4 16.10 2.63 0.53
CA LEU A 4 14.96 3.53 0.44
C LEU A 4 14.51 3.94 1.84
N ASN A 5 14.35 5.24 2.07
CA ASN A 5 13.75 5.73 3.30
C ASN A 5 12.23 5.48 3.30
N GLU A 6 11.60 5.60 4.48
CA GLU A 6 10.16 5.36 4.64
C GLU A 6 9.30 6.24 3.73
N GLY A 7 9.69 7.50 3.52
CA GLY A 7 8.99 8.40 2.61
C GLY A 7 9.06 7.96 1.15
N GLU A 8 10.21 7.45 0.70
CA GLU A 8 10.38 6.90 -0.65
C GLU A 8 9.56 5.62 -0.84
N LEU A 9 9.53 4.73 0.17
CA LEU A 9 8.68 3.54 0.16
C LEU A 9 7.20 3.91 0.10
N MET A 10 6.78 4.91 0.87
CA MET A 10 5.41 5.44 0.82
C MET A 10 5.06 6.03 -0.54
N MET A 11 6.00 6.75 -1.17
CA MET A 11 5.81 7.34 -2.49
C MET A 11 5.66 6.25 -3.57
N ILE A 12 6.51 5.23 -3.56
CA ILE A 12 6.46 4.12 -4.53
C ILE A 12 5.17 3.29 -4.37
N THR A 13 4.70 3.10 -3.13
CA THR A 13 3.45 2.38 -2.85
C THR A 13 2.18 3.22 -3.08
N GLY A 14 2.34 4.48 -3.50
CA GLY A 14 1.23 5.39 -3.76
C GLY A 14 0.40 5.67 -2.51
N CYS A 15 1.04 5.84 -1.35
CA CYS A 15 0.38 6.18 -0.11
C CYS A 15 -0.07 7.65 -0.10
N TYR A 16 -1.29 7.92 0.33
CA TYR A 16 -1.86 9.26 0.50
C TYR A 16 -2.74 9.31 1.75
N TYR A 17 -2.95 10.53 2.27
CA TYR A 17 -3.79 10.77 3.42
C TYR A 17 -5.15 11.30 2.96
N VAL A 18 -6.21 10.78 3.57
CA VAL A 18 -7.57 11.32 3.42
C VAL A 18 -8.07 11.83 4.76
N GLU A 19 -8.67 13.01 4.75
CA GLU A 19 -9.37 13.53 5.92
C GLU A 19 -10.60 12.64 6.17
N THR A 20 -10.73 12.13 7.39
CA THR A 20 -11.94 11.39 7.77
C THR A 20 -13.01 12.36 8.25
N SER A 21 -14.27 11.93 8.27
CA SER A 21 -15.40 12.70 8.79
C SER A 21 -15.30 13.03 10.30
N SER A 22 -14.31 12.44 11.00
CA SER A 22 -14.04 12.68 12.41
C SER A 22 -12.97 13.75 12.58
N ARG A 23 -13.24 14.73 13.45
CA ARG A 23 -12.28 15.81 13.78
C ARG A 23 -10.94 15.20 14.24
N ASN A 24 -9.85 15.58 13.57
CA ASN A 24 -8.47 15.16 13.84
C ASN A 24 -8.12 13.69 13.53
N GLN A 25 -8.83 13.02 12.63
CA GLN A 25 -8.42 11.71 12.12
C GLN A 25 -8.13 11.78 10.62
N GLU A 26 -6.91 11.41 10.24
CA GLU A 26 -6.51 11.16 8.87
C GLU A 26 -6.38 9.65 8.68
N SER A 27 -6.91 9.13 7.59
CA SER A 27 -6.69 7.73 7.21
C SER A 27 -5.62 7.67 6.12
N GLN A 28 -4.62 6.82 6.34
CA GLN A 28 -3.56 6.58 5.38
C GLN A 28 -4.00 5.45 4.43
N LEU A 29 -4.24 5.81 3.18
CA LEU A 29 -4.64 4.91 2.11
C LEU A 29 -3.47 4.68 1.14
N SER A 30 -3.47 3.56 0.43
CA SER A 30 -2.49 3.26 -0.60
C SER A 30 -3.12 2.60 -1.82
N TRP A 31 -2.52 2.81 -2.98
CA TRP A 31 -2.89 2.16 -4.25
C TRP A 31 -2.28 0.75 -4.39
N TRP A 32 -1.12 0.54 -3.78
CA TRP A 32 -0.42 -0.75 -3.74
C TRP A 32 -0.27 -1.25 -2.31
N PRO A 33 0.01 -2.56 -2.09
CA PRO A 33 0.34 -3.05 -0.76
C PRO A 33 1.55 -2.32 -0.19
N LYS A 34 1.49 -1.92 1.09
CA LYS A 34 2.62 -1.29 1.78
C LYS A 34 3.82 -2.26 1.83
N HIS A 35 5.02 -1.72 1.94
CA HIS A 35 6.26 -2.51 1.88
C HIS A 35 6.31 -3.70 2.86
N ASN A 36 5.83 -3.50 4.10
CA ASN A 36 5.73 -4.57 5.10
C ASN A 36 4.73 -5.66 4.68
N ILE A 37 3.54 -5.29 4.21
CA ILE A 37 2.54 -6.23 3.67
C ILE A 37 3.11 -6.96 2.46
N TRP A 38 3.87 -6.27 1.62
CA TRP A 38 4.50 -6.84 0.43
C TRP A 38 5.50 -7.93 0.79
N LYS A 39 6.45 -7.63 1.70
CA LYS A 39 7.50 -8.56 2.15
C LYS A 39 6.99 -9.72 2.98
N ASP A 40 6.06 -9.45 3.91
CA ASP A 40 5.54 -10.49 4.81
C ASP A 40 4.42 -11.31 4.17
N GLY A 41 3.89 -10.85 3.03
CA GLY A 41 2.79 -11.47 2.30
C GLY A 41 3.23 -12.28 1.07
N PRO A 42 2.25 -12.79 0.29
CA PRO A 42 2.52 -13.56 -0.93
C PRO A 42 2.90 -12.68 -2.14
N PHE A 43 3.33 -11.44 -1.92
CA PHE A 43 3.55 -10.44 -2.97
C PHE A 43 5.03 -10.31 -3.35
N ASP A 44 5.95 -10.69 -2.47
CA ASP A 44 7.39 -10.72 -2.75
C ASP A 44 7.82 -11.94 -3.58
N ALA A 45 7.16 -12.15 -4.72
CA ALA A 45 7.40 -13.27 -5.64
C ALA A 45 8.19 -12.87 -6.89
N GLY A 46 8.52 -11.57 -7.06
CA GLY A 46 9.20 -11.02 -8.24
C GLY A 46 8.31 -10.85 -9.48
N TYR A 47 7.01 -11.17 -9.39
CA TYR A 47 6.01 -10.95 -10.44
C TYR A 47 4.63 -10.72 -9.81
N TRP A 48 3.67 -10.27 -10.62
CA TRP A 48 2.28 -10.06 -10.20
C TRP A 48 1.57 -11.39 -9.96
N THR A 49 1.35 -11.75 -8.69
CA THR A 49 0.70 -13.01 -8.31
C THR A 49 -0.83 -12.89 -8.32
N PRO A 50 -1.58 -14.00 -8.42
CA PRO A 50 -3.04 -13.98 -8.25
C PRO A 50 -3.50 -13.39 -6.90
N ALA A 51 -2.68 -13.51 -5.85
CA ALA A 51 -2.95 -12.87 -4.57
C ALA A 51 -2.82 -11.34 -4.66
N ALA A 52 -1.81 -10.83 -5.39
CA ALA A 52 -1.65 -9.41 -5.67
C ALA A 52 -2.89 -8.84 -6.39
N GLU A 53 -3.37 -9.56 -7.40
CA GLU A 53 -4.59 -9.20 -8.13
C GLU A 53 -5.82 -9.16 -7.21
N SER A 54 -6.03 -10.21 -6.41
CA SER A 54 -7.16 -10.26 -5.49
C SER A 54 -7.12 -9.13 -4.45
N TRP A 55 -5.94 -8.79 -3.94
CA TRP A 55 -5.78 -7.67 -3.01
C TRP A 55 -6.12 -6.35 -3.68
N PHE A 56 -5.59 -6.11 -4.89
CA PHE A 56 -5.82 -4.89 -5.64
C PHE A 56 -7.29 -4.69 -5.99
N GLN A 57 -7.96 -5.74 -6.46
CA GLN A 57 -9.40 -5.71 -6.75
C GLN A 57 -10.23 -5.43 -5.49
N HIS A 58 -9.94 -6.13 -4.38
CA HIS A 58 -10.63 -5.87 -3.13
C HIS A 58 -10.45 -4.42 -2.69
N ARG A 59 -9.21 -3.92 -2.73
CA ARG A 59 -8.89 -2.54 -2.39
C ARG A 59 -9.65 -1.56 -3.27
N LEU A 60 -9.68 -1.75 -4.59
CA LEU A 60 -10.42 -0.89 -5.53
C LEU A 60 -11.92 -0.79 -5.21
N HIS A 61 -12.53 -1.83 -4.63
CA HIS A 61 -13.93 -1.79 -4.20
C HIS A 61 -14.16 -0.98 -2.90
N GLU A 62 -13.11 -0.72 -2.12
CA GLU A 62 -13.15 0.02 -0.86
C GLU A 62 -12.81 1.52 -1.01
N ILE A 63 -12.46 1.98 -2.21
CA ILE A 63 -12.16 3.39 -2.53
C ILE A 63 -13.36 4.01 -3.25
#